data_AF-A0A954HQH8-F1
#
_entry.id   AF-A0A954HQH8-F1
#
_cell.length_a   1.000
_cell.length_b   1.000
_cell.length_c   1.000
_cell.angle_alpha   90.00
_cell.angle_beta   90.00
_cell.angle_gamma   90.00
#
_symmetry.space_group_name_H-M   'P 1'
#
loop_
_entity.id
_entity.type
_entity.pdbx_description
1 polymer ?
#
loop_
_entity_poly.entity_id
_entity_poly.type
_entity_poly.pdbx_seq_one_letter_code
_entity_poly.pdbx_strand_id
1 'polypeptide(L)'
;MSTVSTRPHIDVSSDGTARVGKTRYKVLHLAREHYHHGWTAEELLRQHPDLRREEVYSALAYFYDHREDMVAQMNRSQQTASENRPPQTVSRQALLNRTPTANDSHTARLLHGRSRPGSRHGRSAHDRRAGSAANAQIR
;
A
#
# COMPACT_ATOMS: atom_id res chain seq x y z
N MET A 1 31.59 -27.76 29.92
CA MET A 1 31.99 -26.65 29.04
C MET A 1 30.76 -26.23 28.26
N SER A 2 30.12 -25.14 28.66
CA SER A 2 28.93 -24.61 27.96
C SER A 2 29.41 -23.72 26.83
N THR A 3 29.35 -24.19 25.59
CA THR A 3 29.70 -23.38 24.42
C THR A 3 28.58 -22.38 24.17
N VAL A 4 28.87 -21.09 24.28
CA VAL A 4 27.96 -20.03 23.87
C VAL A 4 27.83 -20.08 22.34
N SER A 5 26.74 -20.67 21.84
CA SER A 5 26.38 -20.71 20.43
C SER A 5 25.98 -19.32 19.96
N THR A 6 26.97 -18.50 19.60
CA THR A 6 26.73 -17.22 18.94
C THR A 6 26.11 -17.51 17.57
N ARG A 7 24.82 -17.20 17.39
CA ARG A 7 24.13 -17.31 16.10
C ARG A 7 24.42 -16.05 15.29
N PRO A 8 25.19 -16.12 14.19
CA PRO A 8 25.66 -14.94 13.46
C PRO A 8 24.54 -14.17 12.73
N HIS A 9 23.33 -14.71 12.67
CA HIS A 9 22.22 -14.17 11.91
C HIS A 9 21.09 -13.61 12.77
N ILE A 10 21.22 -13.56 14.10
CA ILE A 10 20.20 -13.00 14.99
C ILE A 10 20.82 -11.91 15.84
N ASP A 11 20.29 -10.70 15.72
CA ASP A 11 20.67 -9.55 16.55
C ASP A 11 19.58 -9.31 17.59
N VAL A 12 19.93 -9.42 18.87
CA VAL A 12 18.99 -9.17 19.97
C VAL A 12 19.25 -7.77 20.51
N SER A 13 18.29 -6.87 20.28
CA SER A 13 18.34 -5.52 20.84
C SER A 13 18.27 -5.55 22.37
N SER A 14 18.75 -4.49 23.03
CA SER A 14 18.66 -4.28 24.48
C SER A 14 17.23 -4.38 25.02
N ASP A 15 16.23 -4.12 24.17
CA ASP A 15 14.81 -4.19 24.51
C ASP A 15 14.25 -5.62 24.43
N GLY A 16 15.11 -6.63 24.27
CA GLY A 16 14.73 -8.04 24.13
C GLY A 16 14.12 -8.39 22.76
N THR A 17 14.16 -7.46 21.79
CA THR A 17 13.65 -7.72 20.44
C THR A 17 14.71 -8.39 19.58
N ALA A 18 14.50 -9.67 19.26
CA ALA A 18 15.33 -10.40 18.29
C ALA A 18 14.96 -10.02 16.84
N ARG A 19 15.98 -9.66 16.06
CA ARG A 19 15.92 -9.28 14.64
C ARG A 19 16.76 -10.23 13.81
N VAL A 20 16.34 -10.44 12.57
CA VAL A 20 17.01 -11.33 11.63
C VAL A 20 18.07 -10.57 10.85
N GLY A 21 19.34 -10.85 11.12
CA GLY A 21 20.49 -10.30 10.40
C GLY A 21 20.46 -8.77 10.32
N LYS A 22 20.68 -8.25 9.10
CA LYS A 22 20.58 -6.81 8.79
C LYS A 22 19.19 -6.42 8.26
N THR A 23 18.20 -7.27 8.44
CA THR A 23 16.88 -7.08 7.85
C THR A 23 15.94 -6.31 8.78
N ARG A 24 14.83 -5.84 8.23
CA ARG A 24 13.75 -5.24 9.01
C ARG A 24 12.90 -6.26 9.78
N TYR A 25 13.08 -7.55 9.51
CA TYR A 25 12.22 -8.60 10.05
C TYR A 25 12.60 -8.95 11.49
N LYS A 26 11.58 -8.98 12.35
CA LYS A 26 11.70 -9.48 13.72
C LYS A 26 11.55 -11.00 13.69
N VAL A 27 12.28 -11.71 14.55
CA VAL A 27 12.13 -13.16 14.71
C VAL A 27 10.69 -13.52 15.11
N LEU A 28 10.06 -12.68 15.95
CA LEU A 28 8.66 -12.81 16.34
C LEU A 28 7.70 -12.85 15.15
N HIS A 29 8.01 -12.13 14.05
CA HIS A 29 7.15 -12.10 12.87
C HIS A 29 7.15 -13.45 12.15
N LEU A 30 8.33 -13.99 11.85
CA LEU A 30 8.48 -15.28 11.18
C LEU A 30 7.97 -16.43 12.07
N ALA A 31 8.25 -16.34 13.37
CA ALA A 31 7.74 -17.29 14.35
C ALA A 31 6.21 -17.31 14.40
N ARG A 32 5.57 -16.13 14.28
CA ARG A 32 4.12 -16.00 14.26
C ARG A 32 3.50 -16.63 13.02
N GLU A 33 4.11 -16.42 11.86
CA GLU A 33 3.68 -17.02 10.60
C GLU A 33 3.82 -18.54 10.64
N HIS A 34 4.97 -19.04 11.14
CA HIS A 34 5.17 -20.46 11.37
C HIS A 34 4.13 -21.05 12.33
N TYR A 35 3.90 -20.39 13.47
CA TYR A 35 3.05 -20.91 14.55
C TYR A 35 1.54 -20.86 14.21
N HIS A 36 1.04 -19.79 13.60
CA HIS A 36 -0.39 -19.65 13.30
C HIS A 36 -0.78 -20.17 11.92
N HIS A 37 0.09 -20.04 10.92
CA HIS A 37 -0.22 -20.48 9.56
C HIS A 37 0.40 -21.83 9.21
N GLY A 38 1.25 -22.40 10.08
CA GLY A 38 1.91 -23.68 9.84
C GLY A 38 2.95 -23.62 8.73
N TRP A 39 3.44 -22.43 8.37
CA TRP A 39 4.39 -22.27 7.28
C TRP A 39 5.72 -22.92 7.59
N THR A 40 6.22 -23.73 6.67
CA THR A 40 7.56 -24.33 6.78
C THR A 40 8.65 -23.29 6.52
N ALA A 41 9.91 -23.64 6.81
CA ALA A 41 11.04 -22.77 6.49
C ALA A 41 11.10 -22.41 4.99
N GLU A 42 10.83 -23.38 4.12
CA GLU A 42 10.78 -23.14 2.67
C GLU A 42 9.58 -22.26 2.30
N GLU A 43 8.43 -22.41 2.97
CA GLU A 43 7.30 -21.51 2.73
C GLU A 43 7.62 -20.08 3.13
N LEU A 44 8.25 -19.88 4.28
CA LEU A 44 8.70 -18.55 4.72
C LEU A 44 9.66 -17.92 3.70
N LEU A 45 10.56 -18.70 3.10
CA LEU A 45 11.46 -18.22 2.04
C LEU A 45 10.71 -17.86 0.76
N ARG A 46 9.64 -18.58 0.41
CA ARG A 46 8.79 -18.24 -0.74
C ARG A 46 8.02 -16.93 -0.53
N GLN A 47 7.51 -16.71 0.68
CA GLN A 47 6.71 -15.53 1.02
C GLN A 47 7.57 -14.29 1.27
N HIS A 48 8.80 -14.48 1.76
CA HIS A 48 9.75 -13.41 2.05
C HIS A 48 11.04 -13.59 1.22
N PRO A 49 11.02 -13.25 -0.09
CA PRO A 49 12.19 -13.39 -0.95
C PRO A 49 13.36 -12.47 -0.57
N ASP A 50 13.10 -11.47 0.28
CA ASP A 50 14.10 -10.57 0.87
C ASP A 50 14.98 -11.27 1.93
N LEU A 51 14.56 -12.45 2.42
CA LEU A 51 15.25 -13.20 3.47
C LEU A 51 16.16 -14.28 2.88
N ARG A 52 17.32 -14.48 3.51
CA ARG A 52 18.24 -15.56 3.16
C ARG A 52 17.84 -16.86 3.85
N ARG A 53 18.22 -17.99 3.27
CA ARG A 53 17.90 -19.33 3.79
C ARG A 53 18.43 -19.52 5.21
N GLU A 54 19.69 -19.17 5.43
CA GLU A 54 20.37 -19.21 6.72
C GLU A 54 19.71 -18.32 7.79
N GLU A 55 19.11 -17.21 7.39
CA GLU A 55 18.41 -16.27 8.26
C GLU A 55 17.08 -16.86 8.75
N VAL A 56 16.30 -17.47 7.85
CA VAL A 56 15.03 -18.14 8.20
C VAL A 56 15.27 -19.33 9.12
N TYR A 57 16.25 -20.19 8.80
CA TYR A 57 16.58 -21.33 9.66
C TYR A 57 17.09 -20.89 11.04
N SER A 58 17.91 -19.84 11.09
CA SER A 58 18.38 -19.28 12.37
C SER A 58 17.23 -18.69 13.20
N ALA A 59 16.28 -18.03 12.54
CA ALA A 59 15.11 -17.45 13.19
C ALA A 59 14.20 -18.54 13.79
N LEU A 60 13.96 -19.63 13.04
CA LEU A 60 13.18 -20.76 13.52
C LEU A 60 13.89 -21.50 14.67
N ALA A 61 15.21 -21.69 14.58
CA ALA A 61 15.98 -22.24 15.69
C ALA A 61 15.86 -21.39 16.96
N TYR A 62 15.98 -20.07 16.83
CA TYR A 62 15.78 -19.14 17.95
C TYR A 62 14.35 -19.22 18.52
N PHE A 63 13.35 -19.36 17.66
CA PHE A 63 11.96 -19.54 18.07
C PHE A 63 11.76 -20.80 18.90
N TYR A 64 12.33 -21.94 18.50
CA TYR A 64 12.18 -23.17 19.27
C TYR A 64 12.87 -23.09 20.63
N ASP A 65 14.01 -22.42 20.73
CA ASP A 65 14.69 -22.18 22.00
C ASP A 65 13.87 -21.29 22.95
N HIS A 66 13.11 -20.32 22.43
CA HIS A 66 12.35 -19.33 23.21
C HIS A 66 10.84 -19.48 23.01
N ARG A 67 10.38 -20.70 22.71
CA ARG A 67 9.01 -20.93 22.21
C ARG A 67 7.95 -20.41 23.17
N GLU A 68 8.10 -20.70 24.46
CA GLU A 68 7.11 -20.32 25.47
C GLU A 68 6.95 -18.81 25.59
N ASP A 69 8.07 -18.09 25.72
CA ASP A 69 8.10 -16.63 25.80
C ASP A 69 7.54 -15.98 24.54
N MET A 70 7.91 -16.49 23.37
CA MET A 70 7.46 -15.96 22.09
C MET A 70 5.97 -16.21 21.86
N VAL A 71 5.46 -17.39 22.19
CA VAL A 71 4.02 -17.70 22.11
C VAL A 71 3.22 -16.84 23.11
N ALA A 72 3.73 -16.63 24.32
CA ALA A 72 3.11 -15.74 25.30
C ALA A 72 3.06 -14.29 24.78
N GLN A 73 4.13 -13.81 24.14
CA GLN A 73 4.18 -12.49 23.51
C GLN A 73 3.17 -12.38 22.36
N MET A 74 3.05 -13.41 21.52
CA MET A 74 2.05 -13.47 20.45
C MET A 74 0.64 -13.37 21.02
N ASN A 75 0.30 -14.17 22.02
CA ASN A 75 -1.04 -14.17 22.62
C ASN A 75 -1.38 -12.82 23.27
N ARG A 76 -0.44 -12.20 24.00
CA ARG A 76 -0.61 -10.86 24.58
C ARG A 76 -0.86 -9.80 23.50
N SER A 77 -0.14 -9.88 22.38
CA SER A 77 -0.34 -8.96 21.26
C SER A 77 -1.70 -9.13 20.57
N GLN A 78 -2.24 -10.35 20.51
CA GLN A 78 -3.59 -10.59 19.98
C GLN A 78 -4.67 -10.05 20.92
N GLN A 79 -4.49 -10.24 22.23
CA GLN A 79 -5.46 -9.83 23.22
C GLN A 79 -5.57 -8.30 23.29
N THR A 80 -4.43 -7.61 23.31
CA THR A 80 -4.39 -6.14 23.22
C THR A 80 -5.00 -5.61 21.91
N ALA A 81 -4.82 -6.32 20.78
CA ALA A 81 -5.46 -5.95 19.51
C ALA A 81 -6.99 -6.15 19.54
N SER A 82 -7.48 -7.16 20.28
CA SER A 82 -8.91 -7.40 20.46
C SER A 82 -9.56 -6.39 21.40
N GLU A 83 -8.90 -6.03 22.49
CA GLU A 83 -9.37 -5.04 23.48
C GLU A 83 -9.40 -3.62 22.89
N ASN A 84 -8.40 -3.27 22.08
CA ASN A 84 -8.34 -1.97 21.42
C ASN A 84 -9.08 -1.93 20.08
N ARG A 85 -9.84 -2.98 19.72
CA ARG A 85 -10.70 -2.93 18.53
C ARG A 85 -11.95 -2.13 18.90
N PRO A 86 -12.09 -0.86 18.47
CA PRO A 86 -13.34 -0.17 18.65
C PRO A 86 -14.42 -0.99 17.93
N PRO A 87 -15.64 -1.11 18.50
CA PRO A 87 -16.74 -1.73 17.78
C PRO A 87 -16.84 -1.02 16.42
N GLN A 88 -16.68 -1.79 15.34
CA GLN A 88 -16.77 -1.26 13.98
C GLN A 88 -18.26 -0.98 13.70
N THR A 89 -18.81 0.02 14.37
CA THR A 89 -20.19 0.49 14.21
C THR A 89 -20.22 1.55 13.10
N VAL A 90 -19.59 1.26 11.97
CA VAL A 90 -19.90 2.00 10.74
C VAL A 90 -21.11 1.32 10.12
N SER A 91 -22.30 1.77 10.53
CA SER A 91 -23.55 1.35 9.91
C SER A 91 -23.49 1.69 8.42
N ARG A 92 -24.02 0.80 7.57
CA ARG A 92 -24.23 1.07 6.14
C ARG A 92 -24.92 2.42 5.91
N GLN A 93 -25.81 2.82 6.81
CA GLN A 93 -26.48 4.12 6.78
C GLN A 93 -25.50 5.29 7.00
N ALA A 94 -24.51 5.15 7.87
CA ALA A 94 -23.48 6.18 8.09
C ALA A 94 -22.56 6.36 6.88
N LEU A 95 -22.36 5.32 6.06
CA LEU A 95 -21.63 5.40 4.80
C LEU A 95 -22.48 6.00 3.67
N LEU A 96 -23.78 5.66 3.61
CA LEU A 96 -24.71 6.23 2.63
C LEU A 96 -24.97 7.72 2.88
N ASN A 97 -24.99 8.16 4.13
CA ASN A 97 -25.09 9.58 4.49
C ASN A 97 -23.82 10.38 4.16
N ARG A 98 -22.70 9.71 3.87
CA ARG A 98 -21.43 10.33 3.43
C ARG A 98 -21.27 10.40 1.93
N THR A 99 -22.08 9.67 1.16
CA THR A 99 -22.18 9.90 -0.28
C THR A 99 -22.81 11.27 -0.48
N PRO A 100 -22.12 12.26 -1.07
CA PRO A 100 -22.80 13.45 -1.55
C PRO A 100 -23.75 12.95 -2.63
N THR A 101 -25.05 12.88 -2.31
CA THR A 101 -26.05 12.64 -3.33
C THR A 101 -25.93 13.82 -4.30
N ALA A 102 -25.79 13.50 -5.58
CA ALA A 102 -25.70 14.45 -6.67
C ALA A 102 -26.99 15.28 -6.74
N ASN A 103 -27.11 16.29 -5.87
CA ASN A 103 -28.25 17.20 -5.79
C ASN A 103 -27.82 18.67 -5.70
N ASP A 104 -26.62 19.00 -6.16
CA ASP A 104 -26.26 20.38 -6.47
C ASP A 104 -26.42 20.62 -7.97
N SER A 105 -27.54 21.25 -8.27
CA SER A 105 -27.99 21.68 -9.58
C SER A 105 -27.02 22.73 -10.17
N HIS A 106 -26.10 22.34 -11.08
CA HIS A 106 -25.27 23.33 -11.79
C HIS A 106 -24.96 23.07 -13.27
N THR A 107 -25.66 22.12 -13.94
CA THR A 107 -25.49 21.91 -15.39
C THR A 107 -26.78 22.11 -16.19
N ALA A 108 -27.63 23.05 -15.77
CA ALA A 108 -28.75 23.49 -16.57
C ALA A 108 -28.81 25.02 -16.65
N ARG A 109 -28.53 25.51 -17.87
CA ARG A 109 -29.15 26.68 -18.50
C ARG A 109 -28.61 28.06 -18.07
N LEU A 110 -27.78 28.64 -18.96
CA LEU A 110 -27.76 30.08 -19.29
C LEU A 110 -27.25 30.29 -20.74
N LEU A 111 -28.05 29.88 -21.73
CA LEU A 111 -28.22 30.70 -22.92
C LEU A 111 -29.06 31.90 -22.48
N HIS A 112 -28.57 33.13 -22.64
CA HIS A 112 -29.28 34.30 -23.19
C HIS A 112 -28.32 35.49 -23.24
N GLY A 113 -28.27 36.12 -24.41
CA GLY A 113 -27.24 37.08 -24.78
C GLY A 113 -27.33 38.44 -24.11
N ARG A 114 -26.21 39.16 -24.21
CA ARG A 114 -26.17 40.60 -23.99
C ARG A 114 -25.38 41.23 -25.13
N SER A 115 -26.14 41.78 -26.08
CA SER A 115 -25.65 42.61 -27.17
C SER A 115 -25.21 43.99 -26.67
N ARG A 116 -24.28 44.58 -27.46
CA ARG A 116 -24.04 46.01 -27.79
C ARG A 116 -22.82 46.70 -27.15
N PRO A 117 -22.22 47.73 -27.79
CA PRO A 117 -22.15 48.06 -29.24
C PRO A 117 -20.76 48.57 -29.76
N GLY A 118 -20.57 48.41 -31.07
CA GLY A 118 -19.92 49.28 -32.08
C GLY A 118 -18.70 50.18 -31.81
N SER A 119 -17.64 49.98 -32.62
CA SER A 119 -17.02 50.95 -33.57
C SER A 119 -15.84 50.26 -34.26
N ARG A 120 -15.90 49.84 -35.54
CA ARG A 120 -15.98 50.54 -36.84
C ARG A 120 -14.66 51.21 -37.26
N HIS A 121 -14.28 50.91 -38.50
CA HIS A 121 -13.19 51.41 -39.39
C HIS A 121 -11.99 50.45 -39.49
N GLY A 122 -11.65 49.88 -40.65
CA GLY A 122 -12.27 49.93 -41.97
C GLY A 122 -11.30 49.41 -43.05
N ARG A 123 -11.87 48.80 -44.10
CA ARG A 123 -11.34 48.66 -45.48
C ARG A 123 -10.06 47.79 -45.60
N SER A 124 -9.84 46.98 -46.64
CA SER A 124 -10.28 47.07 -48.02
C SER A 124 -10.23 45.69 -48.69
N ALA A 125 -11.09 45.52 -49.69
CA ALA A 125 -11.11 44.43 -50.64
C ALA A 125 -9.94 44.52 -51.64
N HIS A 126 -9.58 43.36 -52.21
CA HIS A 126 -8.82 43.03 -53.44
C HIS A 126 -7.99 41.78 -53.12
N ASP A 127 -7.80 40.75 -53.95
CA ASP A 127 -8.20 40.44 -55.31
C ASP A 127 -7.95 38.92 -55.48
N ARG A 128 -8.42 38.39 -56.60
CA ARG A 128 -8.50 37.02 -57.11
C ARG A 128 -7.18 36.23 -57.20
N ARG A 129 -7.39 34.92 -57.43
CA ARG A 129 -6.60 33.92 -58.22
C ARG A 129 -6.07 32.77 -57.35
N ALA A 130 -6.61 31.55 -57.45
CA ALA A 130 -6.52 30.55 -58.55
C ALA A 130 -5.28 29.64 -58.42
N GLY A 131 -5.50 28.33 -58.56
CA GLY A 131 -4.48 27.29 -58.71
C GLY A 131 -4.47 26.32 -57.51
N SER A 132 -5.06 25.12 -57.55
CA SER A 132 -4.80 23.95 -58.40
C SER A 132 -3.76 22.99 -57.80
N ALA A 133 -4.11 21.71 -57.87
CA ALA A 133 -3.29 20.51 -57.64
C ALA A 133 -2.88 20.23 -56.18
N ALA A 134 -2.62 19.01 -55.73
CA ALA A 134 -2.88 17.63 -56.10
C ALA A 134 -2.12 16.78 -55.05
N ASN A 135 -2.28 15.45 -55.12
CA ASN A 135 -1.56 14.40 -54.38
C ASN A 135 -1.94 14.22 -52.90
N ALA A 136 -2.65 13.16 -52.51
CA ALA A 136 -2.43 11.73 -52.75
C ALA A 136 -1.12 11.19 -52.12
N GLN A 137 -1.34 10.42 -51.05
CA GLN A 137 -0.84 9.06 -50.85
C GLN A 137 0.66 8.81 -50.56
N ILE A 138 0.85 7.93 -49.56
CA ILE A 138 1.98 7.02 -49.30
C ILE A 138 3.08 7.58 -48.38
N ARG A 139 3.04 7.18 -47.10
CA ARG A 139 3.88 6.09 -46.60
C ARG A 139 3.37 5.55 -45.27
#